data_AF-A0A957KC12-F1
#
_entry.id   AF-A0A957KC12-F1
#
_cell.length_a   1.000
_cell.length_b   1.000
_cell.length_c   1.000
_cell.angle_alpha   90.00
_cell.angle_beta   90.00
_cell.angle_gamma   90.00
#
_symmetry.space_group_name_H-M   'P 1'
#
loop_
_entity.id
_entity.type
_entity.pdbx_description
1 polymer ?
#
loop_
_entity_poly.entity_id
_entity_poly.type
_entity_poly.pdbx_seq_one_letter_code
_entity_poly.pdbx_strand_id
1 'polypeptide(L)'
;MMSQETIDQLKQEIINASNTLVRAGVISVSLHGNFSARVPGSETFLLTGGGSIADLKPEQIALFHMDGSLLHGALEPSGAEVVDMHSIVYQLRPDVGGVVHTHSPQATTYAVANKPIPVIYEALVRFNMTDGVPLAAYGPRGSAESVNNIADAIRSHQDISGVLLANHG
;
A
#
# COMPACT_ATOMS: atom_id res chain seq x y z
N MET A 1 20.41 -15.15 -8.38
CA MET A 1 19.40 -15.54 -7.38
C MET A 1 19.66 -14.68 -6.15
N MET A 2 18.66 -13.96 -5.66
CA MET A 2 18.80 -13.22 -4.39
C MET A 2 18.85 -14.17 -3.21
N SER A 3 19.47 -13.75 -2.11
CA SER A 3 19.61 -14.59 -0.92
C SER A 3 18.27 -14.67 -0.18
N GLN A 4 18.01 -15.84 0.39
CA GLN A 4 16.91 -16.05 1.33
C GLN A 4 16.95 -15.03 2.49
N GLU A 5 18.15 -14.66 2.92
CA GLU A 5 18.41 -13.64 3.93
C GLU A 5 17.78 -12.28 3.61
N THR A 6 17.85 -11.81 2.35
CA THR A 6 17.21 -10.54 1.96
C THR A 6 15.69 -10.61 2.05
N ILE A 7 15.09 -11.74 1.65
CA ILE A 7 13.64 -11.93 1.74
C ILE A 7 13.19 -11.95 3.19
N ASP A 8 13.92 -12.65 4.06
CA ASP A 8 13.60 -12.74 5.48
C ASP A 8 13.73 -11.38 6.17
N GLN A 9 14.75 -10.59 5.81
CA GLN A 9 14.91 -9.22 6.29
C GLN A 9 13.72 -8.33 5.89
N LEU A 10 13.32 -8.34 4.61
CA LEU A 10 12.19 -7.53 4.14
C LEU A 10 10.87 -7.93 4.79
N LYS A 11 10.66 -9.23 5.04
CA LYS A 11 9.51 -9.71 5.83
C LYS A 11 9.51 -9.11 7.23
N GLN A 12 10.66 -9.08 7.89
CA GLN A 12 10.80 -8.47 9.21
C GLN A 12 10.56 -6.95 9.18
N GLU A 13 11.00 -6.25 8.13
CA GLU A 13 10.73 -4.82 7.94
C GLU A 13 9.24 -4.53 7.77
N ILE A 14 8.51 -5.34 6.99
CA ILE A 14 7.04 -5.25 6.86
C ILE A 14 6.35 -5.43 8.23
N ILE A 15 6.76 -6.44 9.00
CA ILE A 15 6.21 -6.71 10.34
C ILE A 15 6.51 -5.53 11.29
N ASN A 16 7.72 -5.00 11.25
CA ASN A 16 8.12 -3.86 12.08
C ASN A 16 7.34 -2.59 11.72
N ALA A 17 7.09 -2.36 10.44
CA ALA A 17 6.27 -1.24 9.96
C ALA A 17 4.82 -1.37 10.47
N SER A 18 4.21 -2.55 10.34
CA SER A 18 2.88 -2.82 10.89
C SER A 18 2.83 -2.52 12.39
N ASN A 19 3.73 -3.15 13.16
CA ASN A 19 3.79 -2.97 14.61
C ASN A 19 3.99 -1.51 15.02
N THR A 20 4.72 -0.72 14.23
CA THR A 20 4.93 0.71 14.47
C THR A 20 3.63 1.49 14.30
N LEU A 21 2.88 1.26 13.22
CA LEU A 21 1.61 1.94 12.97
C LEU A 21 0.51 1.54 13.96
N VAL A 22 0.48 0.26 14.35
CA VAL A 22 -0.44 -0.22 15.41
C VAL A 22 -0.12 0.45 16.75
N ARG A 23 1.15 0.46 17.19
CA ARG A 23 1.55 1.13 18.44
C ARG A 23 1.33 2.64 18.42
N ALA A 24 1.48 3.28 17.26
CA ALA A 24 1.24 4.71 17.09
C ALA A 24 -0.25 5.09 17.17
N GLY A 25 -1.16 4.11 17.10
CA GLY A 25 -2.61 4.36 17.18
C GLY A 25 -3.16 5.11 15.98
N VAL A 26 -2.51 5.01 14.81
CA VAL A 26 -2.88 5.74 13.58
C VAL A 26 -3.73 4.91 12.61
N ILE A 27 -4.04 3.66 12.95
CA ILE A 27 -4.83 2.72 12.15
C ILE A 27 -6.22 2.53 12.78
N SER A 28 -7.21 2.11 11.98
CA SER A 28 -8.52 1.73 12.52
C SER A 28 -8.42 0.61 13.56
N VAL A 29 -9.40 0.56 14.46
CA VAL A 29 -9.50 -0.50 15.49
C VAL A 29 -9.68 -1.90 14.90
N SER A 30 -10.09 -2.02 13.63
CA SER A 30 -10.21 -3.31 12.95
C SER A 30 -8.87 -3.87 12.49
N LEU A 31 -7.80 -3.06 12.50
CA LEU A 31 -6.46 -3.44 12.05
C LEU A 31 -6.44 -3.97 10.61
N HIS A 32 -7.39 -3.51 9.79
CA HIS A 32 -7.40 -3.82 8.36
C HIS A 32 -6.37 -2.98 7.62
N GLY A 33 -5.58 -3.64 6.80
CA GLY A 33 -4.52 -3.02 6.01
C GLY A 33 -3.70 -4.08 5.28
N ASN A 34 -2.86 -3.64 4.35
CA ASN A 34 -1.94 -4.51 3.61
C ASN A 34 -0.68 -3.76 3.20
N PHE A 35 0.44 -4.46 3.36
CA PHE A 35 1.76 -3.87 3.40
C PHE A 35 2.64 -4.67 2.45
N SER A 36 3.47 -3.99 1.69
CA SER A 36 4.35 -4.63 0.73
C SER A 36 5.70 -3.94 0.66
N ALA A 37 6.70 -4.70 0.22
CA ALA A 37 8.04 -4.20 -0.05
C ALA A 37 8.55 -4.72 -1.39
N ARG A 38 9.09 -3.82 -2.21
CA ARG A 38 9.84 -4.18 -3.42
C ARG A 38 11.08 -4.97 -3.02
N VAL A 39 11.36 -6.04 -3.74
CA VAL A 39 12.63 -6.77 -3.58
C VAL A 39 13.71 -6.06 -4.43
N PRO A 40 14.81 -5.55 -3.82
CA PRO A 40 15.80 -4.76 -4.56
C PRO A 40 16.52 -5.56 -5.65
N GLY A 41 16.58 -5.00 -6.87
CA GLY A 41 17.28 -5.64 -7.99
C GLY A 41 16.55 -6.82 -8.62
N SER A 42 15.24 -6.98 -8.35
CA SER A 42 14.38 -7.96 -9.01
C SER A 42 13.03 -7.38 -9.42
N GLU A 43 12.35 -8.09 -10.33
CA GLU A 43 10.97 -7.81 -10.75
C GLU A 43 9.96 -8.53 -9.84
N THR A 44 10.16 -8.43 -8.53
CA THR A 44 9.31 -9.07 -7.51
C THR A 44 9.07 -8.17 -6.30
N PHE A 45 7.97 -8.40 -5.59
CA PHE A 45 7.65 -7.72 -4.34
C PHE A 45 7.02 -8.69 -3.34
N LEU A 46 7.19 -8.40 -2.05
CA LEU A 46 6.55 -9.10 -0.94
C LEU A 46 5.27 -8.38 -0.55
N LEU A 47 4.21 -9.10 -0.22
CA LEU A 47 2.91 -8.55 0.21
C LEU A 47 2.30 -9.41 1.32
N THR A 48 1.69 -8.76 2.30
CA THR A 48 0.85 -9.43 3.31
C THR A 48 -0.29 -10.21 2.63
N GLY A 49 -0.36 -11.51 2.86
CA GLY A 49 -1.30 -12.42 2.19
C GLY A 49 -2.74 -12.37 2.72
N GLY A 50 -2.99 -11.71 3.84
CA GLY A 50 -4.33 -11.52 4.41
C GLY A 50 -4.69 -10.04 4.55
N GLY A 51 -5.93 -9.77 4.98
CA GLY A 51 -6.45 -8.41 5.14
C GLY A 51 -6.17 -7.72 6.48
N SER A 52 -5.58 -8.43 7.45
CA SER A 52 -5.27 -7.92 8.78
C SER A 52 -3.76 -7.75 8.97
N ILE A 53 -3.37 -6.65 9.59
CA ILE A 53 -1.97 -6.38 9.96
C ILE A 53 -1.66 -6.71 11.43
N ALA A 54 -2.66 -7.21 12.16
CA ALA A 54 -2.52 -7.62 13.55
C ALA A 54 -1.62 -8.86 13.67
N ASP A 55 -0.66 -8.82 14.59
CA ASP A 55 0.22 -9.94 14.93
C ASP A 55 0.83 -10.67 13.71
N LEU A 56 1.21 -9.91 12.68
CA LEU A 56 1.75 -10.45 11.43
C LEU A 56 2.99 -11.32 11.68
N LYS A 57 2.99 -12.50 11.04
CA LYS A 57 4.10 -13.45 11.04
C LYS A 57 4.73 -13.56 9.65
N PRO A 58 6.03 -13.92 9.55
CA PRO A 58 6.73 -14.02 8.26
C PRO A 58 6.06 -14.97 7.24
N GLU A 59 5.35 -15.99 7.71
CA GLU A 59 4.66 -16.97 6.87
C GLU A 59 3.40 -16.38 6.21
N GLN A 60 2.87 -15.29 6.75
CA GLN A 60 1.72 -14.55 6.20
C GLN A 60 2.13 -13.53 5.14
N ILE A 61 3.39 -13.53 4.70
CA ILE A 61 3.91 -12.63 3.66
C ILE A 61 4.33 -13.47 2.45
N ALA A 62 3.68 -13.21 1.32
CA ALA A 62 3.86 -13.90 0.06
C ALA A 62 4.68 -13.05 -0.93
N LEU A 63 5.37 -13.72 -1.84
CA LEU A 63 6.20 -13.14 -2.88
C LEU A 63 5.46 -13.18 -4.21
N PHE A 64 5.44 -12.05 -4.92
CA PHE A 64 4.75 -11.85 -6.18
C PHE A 64 5.72 -11.33 -7.24
N HIS A 65 5.40 -11.63 -8.50
CA HIS A 65 5.95 -10.89 -9.63
C HIS A 65 5.32 -9.50 -9.74
N MET A 66 6.00 -8.57 -10.42
CA MET A 66 5.46 -7.22 -10.68
C MET A 66 4.16 -7.19 -11.49
N ASP A 67 3.75 -8.31 -12.10
CA ASP A 67 2.45 -8.44 -12.79
C ASP A 67 1.32 -8.90 -11.85
N GLY A 68 1.61 -9.14 -10.56
CA GLY A 68 0.65 -9.62 -9.58
C GLY A 68 0.52 -11.14 -9.50
N SER A 69 1.26 -11.91 -10.30
CA SER A 69 1.25 -13.37 -10.19
C SER A 69 2.00 -13.85 -8.94
N LEU A 70 1.40 -14.79 -8.22
CA LEU A 70 1.97 -15.37 -7.00
C LEU A 70 3.17 -16.26 -7.34
N LEU A 71 4.33 -15.95 -6.76
CA LEU A 71 5.56 -16.72 -6.93
C LEU A 71 5.79 -17.71 -5.78
N HIS A 72 5.58 -17.28 -4.53
CA HIS A 72 5.76 -18.13 -3.35
C HIS A 72 4.94 -17.64 -2.14
N GLY A 73 4.52 -18.56 -1.27
CA GLY A 73 3.76 -18.26 -0.04
C GLY A 73 2.26 -18.54 -0.19
N ALA A 74 1.48 -18.08 0.78
CA ALA A 74 0.03 -18.25 0.83
C ALA A 74 -0.69 -16.92 0.69
N LEU A 75 -1.84 -16.94 -0.01
CA LEU A 75 -2.69 -15.78 -0.24
C LEU A 75 -4.13 -16.14 0.13
N GLU A 76 -4.71 -15.39 1.06
CA GLU A 76 -6.12 -15.52 1.41
C GLU A 76 -6.99 -14.84 0.33
N PRO A 77 -8.28 -15.22 0.20
CA PRO A 77 -9.19 -14.55 -0.73
C PRO A 77 -9.23 -13.02 -0.55
N SER A 78 -9.15 -12.54 0.68
CA SER A 78 -9.12 -11.11 1.00
C SER A 78 -7.84 -10.41 0.52
N GLY A 79 -6.72 -11.14 0.46
CA GLY A 79 -5.44 -10.65 -0.06
C GLY A 79 -5.43 -10.58 -1.58
N ALA A 80 -6.13 -11.47 -2.28
CA ALA A 80 -6.22 -11.45 -3.75
C ALA A 80 -6.79 -10.13 -4.29
N GLU A 81 -7.73 -9.51 -3.56
CA GLU A 81 -8.39 -8.26 -3.96
C GLU A 81 -7.50 -7.01 -3.86
N VAL A 82 -6.28 -7.13 -3.32
CA VAL A 82 -5.36 -6.00 -3.10
C VAL A 82 -4.04 -6.15 -3.85
N VAL A 83 -3.77 -7.30 -4.47
CA VAL A 83 -2.52 -7.55 -5.20
C VAL A 83 -2.31 -6.51 -6.30
N ASP A 84 -3.32 -6.31 -7.15
CA ASP A 84 -3.21 -5.40 -8.30
C ASP A 84 -3.05 -3.93 -7.87
N MET A 85 -3.65 -3.55 -6.74
CA MET A 85 -3.49 -2.22 -6.14
C MET A 85 -2.04 -1.94 -5.73
N HIS A 86 -1.31 -2.94 -5.21
CA HIS A 86 0.10 -2.79 -4.89
C HIS A 86 1.00 -2.89 -6.14
N SER A 87 0.69 -3.86 -7.00
CA SER A 87 1.39 -4.12 -8.25
C SER A 87 1.46 -2.87 -9.14
N ILE A 88 0.33 -2.18 -9.33
CA ILE A 88 0.27 -0.99 -10.19
C ILE A 88 1.15 0.16 -9.68
N VAL A 89 1.29 0.31 -8.35
CA VAL A 89 2.18 1.33 -7.76
C VAL A 89 3.62 1.04 -8.15
N TYR A 90 4.07 -0.21 -8.00
CA TYR A 90 5.43 -0.59 -8.34
C TYR A 90 5.73 -0.49 -9.85
N GLN A 91 4.74 -0.75 -10.70
CA GLN A 91 4.90 -0.59 -12.15
C GLN A 91 5.03 0.88 -12.56
N LEU A 92 4.30 1.79 -11.90
CA LEU A 92 4.32 3.23 -12.23
C LEU A 92 5.42 4.02 -11.52
N ARG A 93 5.88 3.54 -10.36
CA ARG A 93 6.85 4.22 -9.49
C ARG A 93 8.04 3.31 -9.19
N PRO A 94 9.06 3.29 -10.07
CA PRO A 94 10.30 2.54 -9.84
C PRO A 94 11.08 3.01 -8.60
N ASP A 95 10.86 4.25 -8.16
CA ASP A 95 11.45 4.87 -6.97
C ASP A 95 10.79 4.41 -5.66
N VAL A 96 9.60 3.80 -5.71
CA VAL A 96 8.89 3.31 -4.53
C VAL A 96 9.42 1.94 -4.10
N GLY A 97 9.93 1.89 -2.86
CA GLY A 97 10.42 0.67 -2.22
C GLY A 97 9.39 -0.08 -1.37
N GLY A 98 8.28 0.55 -1.01
CA GLY A 98 7.24 -0.07 -0.18
C GLY A 98 5.90 0.64 -0.29
N VAL A 99 4.82 -0.10 -0.11
CA VAL A 99 3.44 0.43 -0.14
C VAL A 99 2.71 -0.01 1.11
N VAL A 100 2.05 0.95 1.76
CA VAL A 100 1.27 0.77 2.98
C VAL A 100 -0.16 1.24 2.69
N HIS A 101 -1.11 0.32 2.74
CA HIS A 101 -2.52 0.62 2.65
C HIS A 101 -3.19 0.41 4.01
N THR A 102 -4.01 1.38 4.40
CA THR A 102 -4.62 1.47 5.73
C THR A 102 -6.01 2.09 5.64
N HIS A 103 -6.87 1.82 6.61
CA HIS A 103 -8.12 2.57 6.81
C HIS A 103 -7.97 3.54 8.00
N SER A 104 -6.95 4.41 7.97
CA SER A 104 -6.69 5.38 9.03
C SER A 104 -7.89 6.34 9.20
N PRO A 105 -8.51 6.46 10.39
CA PRO A 105 -9.77 7.18 10.54
C PRO A 105 -9.78 8.61 10.00
N GLN A 106 -8.69 9.35 10.20
CA GLN A 106 -8.55 10.72 9.71
C GLN A 106 -8.47 10.76 8.17
N ALA A 107 -7.68 9.88 7.54
CA ALA A 107 -7.58 9.80 6.09
C ALA A 107 -8.89 9.33 5.44
N THR A 108 -9.48 8.26 5.99
CA THR A 108 -10.77 7.73 5.55
C THR A 108 -11.88 8.78 5.63
N THR A 109 -11.85 9.70 6.60
CA THR A 109 -12.83 10.80 6.69
C THR A 109 -12.80 11.69 5.44
N TYR A 110 -11.61 12.04 4.94
CA TYR A 110 -11.47 12.80 3.69
C TYR A 110 -11.93 11.99 2.47
N ALA A 111 -11.55 10.71 2.42
CA ALA A 111 -11.92 9.80 1.34
C ALA A 111 -13.44 9.59 1.22
N VAL A 112 -14.14 9.42 2.35
CA VAL A 112 -15.61 9.31 2.41
C VAL A 112 -16.29 10.66 2.13
N ALA A 113 -15.67 11.77 2.55
CA ALA A 113 -16.16 13.10 2.20
C ALA A 113 -15.93 13.47 0.72
N ASN A 114 -15.31 12.56 -0.06
CA ASN A 114 -14.95 12.76 -1.46
C ASN A 114 -14.11 14.04 -1.66
N LYS A 115 -13.13 14.23 -0.77
CA LYS A 115 -12.21 15.39 -0.79
C LYS A 115 -10.76 14.94 -0.78
N PRO A 116 -9.90 15.50 -1.66
CA PRO A 116 -8.46 15.36 -1.49
C PRO A 116 -7.98 16.11 -0.24
N ILE A 117 -6.76 15.82 0.21
CA ILE A 117 -6.08 16.65 1.22
C ILE A 117 -5.20 17.66 0.49
N PRO A 118 -5.56 18.96 0.49
CA PRO A 118 -4.74 19.99 -0.15
C PRO A 118 -3.45 20.24 0.64
N VAL A 119 -2.52 21.00 0.07
CA VAL A 119 -1.28 21.42 0.74
C VAL A 119 -1.57 22.51 1.77
N ILE A 120 -2.16 22.12 2.89
CA ILE A 120 -2.54 23.00 4.00
C ILE A 120 -1.79 22.68 5.30
N TYR A 121 -0.92 21.67 5.27
CA TYR A 121 -0.10 21.24 6.39
C TYR A 121 1.37 21.32 6.02
N GLU A 122 2.14 22.08 6.79
CA GLU A 122 3.54 22.41 6.48
C GLU A 122 4.43 21.18 6.31
N ALA A 123 4.16 20.11 7.07
CA ALA A 123 4.94 18.89 6.96
C ALA A 123 4.82 18.23 5.57
N LEU A 124 3.70 18.40 4.84
CA LEU A 124 3.57 17.87 3.48
C LEU A 124 4.66 18.45 2.57
N VAL A 125 4.91 19.75 2.64
CA VAL A 125 5.97 20.40 1.86
C VAL A 125 7.36 19.92 2.30
N ARG A 126 7.59 19.71 3.61
CA ARG A 126 8.85 19.14 4.10
C ARG A 126 9.14 17.73 3.58
N PHE A 127 8.10 16.96 3.28
CA PHE A 127 8.19 15.62 2.69
C PHE A 127 8.04 15.63 1.16
N ASN A 128 8.20 16.79 0.50
CA ASN A 128 8.06 16.96 -0.95
C ASN A 128 6.71 16.45 -1.50
N MET A 129 5.63 16.64 -0.74
CA MET A 129 4.26 16.37 -1.15
C MET A 129 3.57 17.67 -1.56
N THR A 130 4.12 18.35 -2.58
CA THR A 130 3.67 19.66 -3.06
C THR A 130 2.39 19.61 -3.90
N ASP A 131 1.92 18.41 -4.24
CA ASP A 131 0.60 18.17 -4.84
C ASP A 131 -0.46 17.72 -3.81
N GLY A 132 -0.09 17.62 -2.53
CA GLY A 132 -0.98 17.17 -1.46
C GLY A 132 -1.21 15.66 -1.46
N VAL A 133 -2.42 15.22 -1.09
CA VAL A 133 -2.86 13.82 -1.19
C VAL A 133 -4.09 13.77 -2.09
N PRO A 134 -3.94 13.39 -3.37
CA PRO A 134 -5.05 13.31 -4.30
C PRO A 134 -6.03 12.20 -3.92
N LEU A 135 -7.23 12.29 -4.47
CA LEU A 135 -8.29 11.30 -4.29
C LEU A 135 -8.51 10.54 -5.59
N ALA A 136 -8.29 9.22 -5.56
CA ALA A 136 -8.70 8.32 -6.62
C ALA A 136 -10.23 8.14 -6.59
N ALA A 137 -10.85 8.17 -7.77
CA ALA A 137 -12.28 7.91 -7.92
C ALA A 137 -12.64 6.50 -7.42
N TYR A 138 -13.90 6.34 -7.00
CA TYR A 138 -14.39 5.06 -6.51
C TYR A 138 -14.37 4.00 -7.63
N GLY A 139 -13.98 2.79 -7.28
CA GLY A 139 -14.23 1.58 -8.04
C GLY A 139 -14.42 0.42 -7.06
N PRO A 140 -15.12 -0.66 -7.44
CA PRO A 140 -15.26 -1.82 -6.58
C PRO A 140 -13.88 -2.37 -6.17
N ARG A 141 -13.74 -2.79 -4.91
CA ARG A 141 -12.50 -3.39 -4.40
C ARG A 141 -12.09 -4.60 -5.25
N GLY A 142 -10.81 -4.71 -5.57
CA GLY A 142 -10.26 -5.76 -6.44
C GLY A 142 -10.63 -5.65 -7.93
N SER A 143 -11.33 -4.59 -8.35
CA SER A 143 -11.66 -4.38 -9.76
C SER A 143 -10.57 -3.64 -10.52
N ALA A 144 -10.49 -3.89 -11.82
CA ALA A 144 -9.65 -3.12 -12.74
C ALA A 144 -10.00 -1.62 -12.72
N GLU A 145 -11.26 -1.26 -12.49
CA GLU A 145 -11.69 0.14 -12.36
C GLU A 145 -11.01 0.82 -11.17
N SER A 146 -11.03 0.18 -9.99
CA SER A 146 -10.36 0.71 -8.79
C SER A 146 -8.85 0.87 -9.03
N VAL A 147 -8.20 -0.10 -9.66
CA VAL A 147 -6.76 -0.09 -9.95
C VAL A 147 -6.42 1.02 -10.97
N ASN A 148 -7.22 1.19 -12.01
CA ASN A 148 -7.05 2.25 -13.00
C ASN A 148 -7.23 3.65 -12.38
N ASN A 149 -8.20 3.83 -11.49
CA ASN A 149 -8.39 5.11 -10.80
C ASN A 149 -7.19 5.48 -9.92
N ILE A 150 -6.55 4.49 -9.28
CA ILE A 150 -5.30 4.70 -8.54
C ILE A 150 -4.16 5.08 -9.48
N ALA A 151 -4.02 4.36 -10.60
CA ALA A 151 -3.02 4.64 -11.61
C ALA A 151 -3.16 6.07 -12.17
N ASP A 152 -4.38 6.52 -12.44
CA ASP A 152 -4.66 7.85 -12.97
C ASP A 152 -4.35 8.94 -11.94
N ALA A 153 -4.66 8.72 -10.66
CA ALA A 153 -4.26 9.62 -9.58
C ALA A 153 -2.72 9.73 -9.49
N ILE A 154 -1.99 8.60 -9.61
CA ILE A 154 -0.52 8.59 -9.60
C ILE A 154 0.07 9.29 -10.81
N ARG A 155 -0.47 9.08 -12.02
CA ARG A 155 0.05 9.70 -13.25
C ARG A 155 -0.22 11.20 -13.35
N SER A 156 -1.30 11.66 -12.73
CA SER A 156 -1.74 13.06 -12.82
C SER A 156 -1.05 13.99 -11.82
N HIS A 157 -0.24 13.45 -10.90
CA HIS A 157 0.47 14.20 -9.87
C HIS A 157 1.94 13.76 -9.84
N GLN A 158 2.84 14.70 -9.59
CA GLN A 158 4.29 14.43 -9.60
C GLN A 158 4.82 14.26 -8.17
N ASP A 159 4.43 15.19 -7.30
CA ASP A 159 4.97 15.31 -5.94
C ASP A 159 3.98 14.76 -4.93
N ILE A 160 3.75 13.44 -4.99
CA ILE A 160 2.88 12.70 -4.08
C ILE A 160 3.56 11.45 -3.50
N SER A 161 3.22 11.16 -2.25
CA SER A 161 3.61 9.95 -1.52
C SER A 161 2.41 9.19 -0.94
N GLY A 162 1.19 9.57 -1.33
CA GLY A 162 -0.05 8.93 -0.90
C GLY A 162 -1.20 9.27 -1.82
N VAL A 163 -2.20 8.40 -1.84
CA VAL A 163 -3.46 8.55 -2.61
C VAL A 163 -4.59 8.11 -1.70
N LEU A 164 -5.62 8.94 -1.54
CA LEU A 164 -6.87 8.55 -0.90
C LEU A 164 -7.72 7.75 -1.88
N LEU A 165 -8.44 6.76 -1.39
CA LEU A 165 -9.34 5.91 -2.18
C LEU A 165 -10.79 6.24 -1.79
N ALA A 166 -11.58 6.83 -2.69
CA ALA A 166 -12.94 7.27 -2.37
C ALA A 166 -13.77 6.17 -1.69
N ASN A 167 -14.40 6.52 -0.56
CA ASN A 167 -15.19 5.61 0.29
C ASN A 167 -14.42 4.41 0.88
N HIS A 168 -13.09 4.47 0.97
CA HIS A 168 -12.28 3.32 1.36
C HIS A 168 -11.21 3.68 2.42
N GLY A 169 -10.09 4.31 2.02
CA GLY A 169 -8.92 4.49 2.89
C GLY A 169 -7.95 5.53 2.38
#